data_AF-A0A6L3EJI4-F1
#
_entry.id   AF-A0A6L3EJI4-F1
#
_cell.length_a   1.000
_cell.length_b   1.000
_cell.length_c   1.000
_cell.angle_alpha   90.00
_cell.angle_beta   90.00
_cell.angle_gamma   90.00
#
_symmetry.space_group_name_H-M   'P 1'
#
loop_
_entity.id
_entity.type
_entity.pdbx_description
1 polymer ?
#
loop_
_entity_poly.entity_id
_entity_poly.type
_entity_poly.pdbx_seq_one_letter_code
_entity_poly.pdbx_strand_id
1 'polypeptide(L)'
;MKSRLLAIALASAALPVFAGGAADDIATSEVRVRAVPEGQKNSAAFMVLANGSTVDHAVVSAQSPAADVVELHTHVNDNGMMKMRRIERIDIPANGQTVLEPGGLHVMLLGLTTSLADGDEIPVTLVLEDNSLLELTAPVKKLQMMMQAHQHNNQHGGTSTSD
;
A
#
# COMPACT_ATOMS: atom_id res chain seq x y z
N MET A 1 -25.53 -68.66 -21.52
CA MET A 1 -25.97 -67.27 -21.80
C MET A 1 -26.09 -66.58 -20.45
N LYS A 2 -25.09 -65.76 -20.07
CA LYS A 2 -25.16 -64.27 -19.93
C LYS A 2 -26.27 -63.87 -18.94
N SER A 3 -26.04 -63.21 -17.80
CA SER A 3 -25.15 -62.09 -17.52
C SER A 3 -24.95 -61.91 -16.00
N ARG A 4 -23.75 -61.53 -15.53
CA ARG A 4 -23.53 -61.03 -14.17
C ARG A 4 -23.61 -59.51 -14.20
N LEU A 5 -24.57 -58.93 -13.48
CA LEU A 5 -24.69 -57.49 -13.29
C LEU A 5 -23.59 -57.02 -12.33
N LEU A 6 -22.66 -56.21 -12.86
CA LEU A 6 -21.61 -55.54 -12.11
C LEU A 6 -22.16 -54.20 -11.63
N ALA A 7 -22.36 -54.04 -10.32
CA ALA A 7 -22.72 -52.76 -9.72
C ALA A 7 -21.47 -51.87 -9.65
N ILE A 8 -21.47 -50.76 -10.39
CA ILE A 8 -20.43 -49.74 -10.34
C ILE A 8 -20.74 -48.81 -9.16
N ALA A 9 -19.94 -48.89 -8.10
CA ALA A 9 -19.96 -47.93 -7.01
C ALA A 9 -19.20 -46.66 -7.45
N LEU A 10 -19.93 -45.56 -7.64
CA LEU A 10 -19.35 -44.24 -7.92
C LEU A 10 -18.86 -43.65 -6.60
N ALA A 11 -17.56 -43.78 -6.31
CA ALA A 11 -16.93 -43.11 -5.17
C ALA A 11 -16.57 -41.68 -5.58
N SER A 12 -17.40 -40.71 -5.18
CA SER A 12 -17.09 -39.29 -5.31
C SER A 12 -16.01 -38.91 -4.28
N ALA A 13 -14.76 -38.82 -4.72
CA ALA A 13 -13.68 -38.24 -3.93
C ALA A 13 -13.84 -36.71 -3.93
N ALA A 14 -14.35 -36.14 -2.82
CA ALA A 14 -14.28 -34.71 -2.59
C ALA A 14 -12.83 -34.36 -2.22
N LEU A 15 -12.12 -33.70 -3.13
CA LEU A 15 -10.82 -33.10 -2.81
C LEU A 15 -11.05 -31.90 -1.90
N PRO A 16 -10.27 -31.73 -0.82
CA PRO A 16 -10.34 -30.50 -0.03
C PRO A 16 -9.82 -29.35 -0.89
N VAL A 17 -10.71 -28.41 -1.23
CA VAL A 17 -10.29 -27.10 -1.74
C VAL A 17 -9.75 -26.35 -0.53
N PHE A 18 -8.43 -26.25 -0.43
CA PHE A 18 -7.82 -25.24 0.41
C PHE A 18 -8.09 -23.89 -0.26
N ALA A 19 -9.04 -23.13 0.28
CA ALA A 19 -9.14 -21.72 -0.07
C ALA A 19 -7.89 -21.04 0.49
N GLY A 20 -7.02 -20.55 -0.41
CA GLY A 20 -5.98 -19.60 -0.04
C GLY A 20 -6.61 -18.36 0.59
N GLY A 21 -5.89 -17.68 1.48
CA GLY A 21 -6.37 -16.43 2.05
C GLY A 21 -6.31 -15.31 1.01
N ALA A 22 -7.00 -14.19 1.23
CA ALA A 22 -6.97 -13.02 0.34
C ALA A 22 -5.54 -12.58 -0.01
N ALA A 23 -4.58 -12.73 0.91
CA ALA A 23 -3.17 -12.45 0.67
C ALA A 23 -2.57 -13.21 -0.53
N ASP A 24 -3.03 -14.43 -0.83
CA ASP A 24 -2.56 -15.23 -1.98
C ASP A 24 -3.01 -14.63 -3.32
N ASP A 25 -4.07 -13.83 -3.32
CA ASP A 25 -4.64 -13.17 -4.49
C ASP A 25 -4.08 -11.76 -4.74
N ILE A 26 -3.34 -11.20 -3.76
CA ILE A 26 -2.79 -9.86 -3.83
C ILE A 26 -1.30 -9.89 -4.19
N ALA A 27 -0.97 -9.38 -5.37
CA ALA A 27 0.41 -9.12 -5.78
C ALA A 27 0.83 -7.69 -5.39
N THR A 28 2.08 -7.52 -4.94
CA THR A 28 2.65 -6.21 -4.63
C THR A 28 3.77 -5.82 -5.56
N SER A 29 3.83 -4.55 -5.94
CA SER A 29 4.96 -3.97 -6.69
C SER A 29 5.30 -2.57 -6.18
N GLU A 30 6.45 -2.05 -6.61
CA GLU A 30 6.95 -0.72 -6.24
C GLU A 30 7.01 -0.45 -4.72
N VAL A 31 7.18 -1.52 -3.93
CA VAL A 31 7.23 -1.44 -2.48
C VAL A 31 8.43 -0.59 -2.06
N ARG A 32 8.18 0.43 -1.24
CA ARG A 32 9.22 1.30 -0.70
C ARG A 32 8.78 2.01 0.58
N VAL A 33 9.73 2.26 1.45
CA VAL A 33 9.56 3.11 2.64
C VAL A 33 10.35 4.39 2.43
N ARG A 34 9.82 5.54 2.86
CA ARG A 34 10.54 6.81 2.76
C ARG A 34 11.71 6.84 3.73
N ALA A 35 12.91 7.12 3.20
CA ALA A 35 14.07 7.46 4.02
C ALA A 35 13.83 8.78 4.76
N VAL A 36 14.26 8.88 6.02
CA VAL A 36 14.14 10.10 6.82
C VAL A 36 15.47 10.48 7.47
N PRO A 37 15.74 11.78 7.69
CA PRO A 37 16.89 12.21 8.48
C PRO A 37 16.90 11.59 9.88
N GLU A 38 18.08 11.41 10.45
CA GLU A 38 18.24 10.93 11.82
C GLU A 38 17.45 11.82 12.81
N GLY A 39 16.81 11.18 13.79
CA GLY A 39 15.97 11.84 14.78
C GLY A 39 14.52 12.10 14.34
N GLN A 40 14.18 11.95 13.06
CA GLN A 40 12.78 11.98 12.64
C GLN A 40 12.01 10.78 13.20
N LYS A 41 10.79 11.05 13.66
CA LYS A 41 9.98 10.05 14.37
C LYS A 41 8.98 9.33 13.50
N ASN A 42 8.73 9.81 12.28
CA ASN A 42 7.65 9.29 11.45
C ASN A 42 8.09 9.13 10.00
N SER A 43 7.62 8.07 9.34
CA SER A 43 7.78 7.84 7.90
C SER A 43 6.51 7.26 7.28
N ALA A 44 6.56 6.89 6.00
CA ALA A 44 5.46 6.26 5.29
C ALA A 44 5.98 5.19 4.31
N ALA A 45 5.19 4.13 4.14
CA ALA A 45 5.39 3.11 3.12
C ALA A 45 4.39 3.28 1.97
N PHE A 46 4.87 2.98 0.78
CA PHE A 46 4.20 3.14 -0.51
C PHE A 46 4.38 1.86 -1.31
N MET A 47 3.38 1.49 -2.11
CA MET A 47 3.36 0.27 -2.92
C MET A 47 2.15 0.29 -3.85
N VAL A 48 2.15 -0.61 -4.83
CA VAL A 48 0.96 -0.95 -5.62
C VAL A 48 0.46 -2.31 -5.15
N LEU A 49 -0.84 -2.42 -4.89
CA LEU A 49 -1.53 -3.66 -4.56
C LEU A 49 -2.41 -4.04 -5.76
N ALA A 50 -2.16 -5.20 -6.37
CA ALA A 50 -2.92 -5.71 -7.50
C ALA A 50 -3.69 -6.96 -7.08
N ASN A 51 -5.00 -6.97 -7.29
CA ASN A 51 -5.88 -8.08 -6.96
C ASN A 51 -6.19 -8.91 -8.20
N GLY A 52 -5.68 -10.15 -8.22
CA GLY A 52 -5.90 -11.10 -9.30
C GLY A 52 -7.22 -11.89 -9.21
N SER A 53 -7.98 -11.72 -8.13
CA SER A 53 -9.22 -12.45 -7.88
C SER A 53 -10.44 -11.74 -8.46
N THR A 54 -11.58 -12.44 -8.40
CA THR A 54 -12.89 -11.90 -8.80
C THR A 54 -13.68 -11.31 -7.62
N VAL A 55 -13.04 -11.17 -6.45
CA VAL A 55 -13.64 -10.69 -5.22
C VAL A 55 -12.87 -9.45 -4.74
N ASP A 56 -13.60 -8.46 -4.23
CA ASP A 56 -12.96 -7.28 -3.64
C ASP A 56 -12.30 -7.65 -2.31
N HIS A 57 -11.08 -7.16 -2.10
CA HIS A 57 -10.33 -7.30 -0.85
C HIS A 57 -10.04 -5.94 -0.23
N ALA A 58 -9.49 -5.90 0.97
CA ALA A 58 -8.94 -4.68 1.54
C ALA A 58 -7.92 -4.90 2.64
N VAL A 59 -6.99 -3.97 2.73
CA VAL A 59 -6.13 -3.84 3.89
C VAL A 59 -6.90 -3.15 5.00
N VAL A 60 -6.97 -3.76 6.19
CA VAL A 60 -7.65 -3.20 7.38
C VAL A 60 -6.67 -2.78 8.48
N SER A 61 -5.44 -3.29 8.45
CA SER A 61 -4.36 -2.78 9.29
C SER A 61 -2.99 -3.10 8.70
N ALA A 62 -1.94 -2.53 9.27
CA ALA A 62 -0.57 -2.84 8.95
C ALA A 62 0.29 -2.87 10.21
N GLN A 63 1.44 -3.53 10.14
CA GLN A 63 2.37 -3.72 11.26
C GLN A 63 3.81 -3.64 10.75
N SER A 64 4.72 -3.16 11.61
CA SER A 64 6.15 -3.21 11.37
C SER A 64 6.90 -3.09 12.71
N PRO A 65 7.95 -3.88 12.97
CA PRO A 65 8.80 -3.70 14.15
C PRO A 65 9.62 -2.40 14.12
N ALA A 66 9.68 -1.71 12.97
CA ALA A 66 10.42 -0.46 12.81
C ALA A 66 9.69 0.77 13.38
N ALA A 67 8.46 0.62 13.86
CA ALA A 67 7.64 1.71 14.38
C ALA A 67 6.76 1.26 15.55
N ASP A 68 6.49 2.15 16.49
CA ASP A 68 5.59 1.90 17.63
C ASP A 68 4.13 1.73 17.19
N VAL A 69 3.70 2.50 16.19
CA VAL A 69 2.33 2.48 15.67
C VAL A 69 2.36 2.54 14.15
N VAL A 70 1.53 1.72 13.50
CA VAL A 70 1.36 1.71 12.05
C VAL A 70 -0.12 1.92 11.72
N GLU A 71 -0.41 2.87 10.83
CA GLU A 71 -1.77 3.28 10.50
C GLU A 71 -1.99 3.35 8.98
N LEU A 72 -3.23 3.22 8.52
CA LEU A 72 -3.61 3.45 7.13
C LEU A 72 -4.06 4.90 6.98
N HIS A 73 -3.55 5.62 6.00
CA HIS A 73 -3.81 7.05 5.82
C HIS A 73 -4.18 7.38 4.38
N THR A 74 -4.92 8.47 4.20
CA THR A 74 -5.21 9.12 2.93
C THR A 74 -4.88 10.60 3.02
N HIS A 75 -4.94 11.31 1.89
CA HIS A 75 -4.95 12.76 1.87
C HIS A 75 -6.34 13.26 1.47
N VAL A 76 -6.83 14.25 2.21
CA VAL A 76 -8.07 14.96 1.89
C VAL A 76 -7.76 16.43 1.63
N ASN A 77 -8.39 16.98 0.59
CA ASN A 77 -8.41 18.43 0.39
C ASN A 77 -9.48 19.01 1.31
N ASP A 78 -9.03 19.74 2.33
CA ASP A 78 -9.89 20.47 3.25
C ASP A 78 -9.62 21.97 3.08
N ASN A 79 -10.51 22.64 2.36
CA ASN A 79 -10.43 24.08 2.08
C ASN A 79 -9.12 24.53 1.40
N GLY A 80 -8.64 23.77 0.41
CA GLY A 80 -7.41 24.07 -0.33
C GLY A 80 -6.13 23.60 0.38
N MET A 81 -6.24 23.03 1.59
CA MET A 81 -5.12 22.44 2.31
C MET A 81 -5.20 20.92 2.24
N MET A 82 -4.13 20.30 1.75
CA MET A 82 -3.99 18.84 1.81
C MET A 82 -3.68 18.42 3.24
N LYS A 83 -4.55 17.60 3.83
CA LYS A 83 -4.38 17.05 5.17
C LYS A 83 -4.31 15.53 5.12
N MET A 84 -3.35 14.96 5.83
CA MET A 84 -3.32 13.53 6.08
C MET A 84 -4.45 13.15 7.04
N ARG A 85 -5.13 12.05 6.76
CA ARG A 85 -6.22 11.53 7.59
C ARG A 85 -6.09 10.02 7.70
N ARG A 86 -6.13 9.52 8.94
CA ARG A 86 -6.25 8.09 9.23
C ARG A 86 -7.56 7.55 8.68
N ILE A 87 -7.49 6.36 8.10
CA ILE A 87 -8.62 5.57 7.60
C ILE A 87 -8.56 4.16 8.20
N GLU A 88 -9.67 3.45 8.19
CA GLU A 88 -9.79 2.11 8.77
C GLU A 88 -9.53 1.01 7.73
N ARG A 89 -9.62 1.32 6.44
CA ARG A 89 -9.59 0.35 5.36
C ARG A 89 -9.06 0.97 4.08
N ILE A 90 -8.28 0.21 3.31
CA ILE A 90 -7.87 0.50 1.93
C ILE A 90 -8.41 -0.61 1.03
N ASP A 91 -9.41 -0.30 0.23
CA ASP A 91 -10.03 -1.25 -0.69
C ASP A 91 -9.10 -1.60 -1.85
N ILE A 92 -9.15 -2.86 -2.29
CA ILE A 92 -8.43 -3.41 -3.44
C ILE A 92 -9.47 -4.11 -4.35
N PRO A 93 -9.95 -3.43 -5.40
CA PRO A 93 -11.05 -3.93 -6.22
C PRO A 93 -10.67 -5.20 -6.99
N ALA A 94 -11.63 -6.11 -7.17
CA ALA A 94 -11.50 -7.33 -7.96
C ALA A 94 -10.96 -7.05 -9.36
N ASN A 95 -10.00 -7.86 -9.83
CA ASN A 95 -9.30 -7.67 -11.12
C ASN A 95 -8.73 -6.25 -11.30
N GLY A 96 -8.41 -5.56 -10.21
CA GLY A 96 -8.00 -4.17 -10.19
C GLY A 96 -6.75 -3.94 -9.36
N GLN A 97 -6.43 -2.66 -9.16
CA GLN A 97 -5.28 -2.26 -8.36
C GLN A 97 -5.58 -1.03 -7.51
N THR A 98 -4.87 -0.94 -6.38
CA THR A 98 -4.87 0.22 -5.51
C THR A 98 -3.44 0.71 -5.32
N VAL A 99 -3.23 2.00 -5.59
CA VAL A 99 -1.91 2.63 -5.54
C VAL A 99 -1.77 3.39 -4.22
N LEU A 100 -0.74 3.04 -3.44
CA LEU A 100 -0.33 3.78 -2.25
C LEU A 100 0.88 4.64 -2.61
N GLU A 101 0.68 5.95 -2.69
CA GLU A 101 1.67 6.90 -3.20
C GLU A 101 1.71 8.22 -2.39
N PRO A 102 2.81 8.99 -2.50
CA PRO A 102 2.91 10.30 -1.85
C PRO A 102 1.77 11.22 -2.27
N GLY A 103 1.09 11.82 -1.29
CA GLY A 103 -0.07 12.69 -1.54
C GLY A 103 -1.40 11.95 -1.73
N GLY A 104 -1.39 10.61 -1.69
CA GLY A 104 -2.58 9.75 -1.75
C GLY A 104 -2.68 8.81 -0.55
N LEU A 105 -3.10 7.57 -0.82
CA LEU A 105 -3.13 6.48 0.16
C LEU A 105 -1.72 6.08 0.56
N HIS A 106 -1.51 5.71 1.82
CA HIS A 106 -0.22 5.22 2.29
C HIS A 106 -0.33 4.52 3.65
N VAL A 107 0.69 3.73 3.98
CA VAL A 107 0.87 3.17 5.32
C VAL A 107 1.77 4.12 6.11
N MET A 108 1.25 4.71 7.18
CA MET A 108 1.97 5.65 8.04
C MET A 108 2.70 4.88 9.15
N LEU A 109 3.99 5.19 9.33
CA LEU A 109 4.85 4.64 10.39
C LEU A 109 5.07 5.75 11.43
N LEU A 110 4.57 5.57 12.65
CA LEU A 110 4.64 6.55 13.74
C LEU A 110 5.51 6.02 14.87
N GLY A 111 6.39 6.86 15.39
CA GLY A 111 7.31 6.47 16.47
C GLY A 111 8.35 5.47 15.99
N LEU A 112 9.18 5.86 15.03
CA LEU A 112 10.25 5.03 14.50
C LEU A 112 11.21 4.59 15.62
N THR A 113 11.39 3.28 15.73
CA THR A 113 12.25 2.61 16.72
C THR A 113 13.65 2.32 16.16
N THR A 114 13.80 2.39 14.84
CA THR A 114 15.06 2.25 14.11
C THR A 114 15.26 3.42 13.16
N SER A 115 16.52 3.70 12.79
CA SER A 115 16.83 4.63 11.70
C SER A 115 16.37 4.05 10.37
N LEU A 116 15.85 4.90 9.48
CA LEU A 116 15.45 4.52 8.12
C LEU A 116 16.30 5.32 7.12
N ALA A 117 17.53 4.85 6.90
CA ALA A 117 18.46 5.42 5.93
C ALA A 117 18.23 4.83 4.53
N ASP A 118 18.67 5.56 3.51
CA ASP A 118 18.58 5.11 2.13
C ASP A 118 19.40 3.84 1.91
N GLY A 119 18.78 2.80 1.35
CA GLY A 119 19.41 1.49 1.16
C GLY A 119 19.12 0.47 2.26
N ASP A 120 18.52 0.87 3.38
CA ASP A 120 18.03 -0.05 4.40
C ASP A 120 16.82 -0.85 3.87
N GLU A 121 16.43 -1.91 4.58
CA GLU A 121 15.19 -2.64 4.34
C GLU A 121 14.50 -2.90 5.68
N ILE A 122 13.16 -2.78 5.70
CA ILE A 122 12.36 -3.10 6.89
C ILE A 122 11.20 -4.03 6.55
N PRO A 123 10.82 -4.93 7.46
CA PRO A 123 9.61 -5.74 7.28
C PRO A 123 8.36 -4.87 7.50
N VAL A 124 7.38 -5.05 6.62
CA VAL A 124 6.03 -4.46 6.70
C VAL A 124 5.03 -5.57 6.44
N THR A 125 4.06 -5.75 7.33
CA THR A 125 2.98 -6.73 7.16
C THR A 125 1.67 -5.99 6.98
N LEU A 126 0.94 -6.26 5.91
CA LEU A 126 -0.44 -5.82 5.74
C LEU A 126 -1.38 -6.93 6.20
N VAL A 127 -2.44 -6.56 6.91
CA VAL A 127 -3.49 -7.48 7.34
C VAL A 127 -4.73 -7.21 6.51
N LEU A 128 -5.19 -8.23 5.81
CA LEU A 128 -6.40 -8.18 5.00
C LEU A 128 -7.64 -8.40 5.87
N GLU A 129 -8.81 -8.08 5.33
CA GLU A 129 -10.10 -8.16 6.03
C GLU A 129 -10.47 -9.57 6.51
N ASP A 130 -9.90 -10.61 5.89
CA ASP A 130 -10.07 -12.02 6.23
C ASP A 130 -8.99 -12.54 7.22
N ASN A 131 -8.19 -11.62 7.78
CA ASN A 131 -7.05 -11.89 8.66
C ASN A 131 -5.85 -12.58 7.98
N SER A 132 -5.86 -12.75 6.65
CA SER A 132 -4.65 -13.16 5.93
C SER A 132 -3.58 -12.07 5.98
N LEU A 133 -2.31 -12.48 5.92
CA LEU A 133 -1.16 -11.61 6.13
C LEU A 133 -0.36 -11.53 4.84
N LEU A 134 -0.11 -10.31 4.39
CA LEU A 134 0.79 -10.01 3.28
C LEU A 134 2.10 -9.45 3.84
N GLU A 135 3.11 -10.31 3.93
CA GLU A 135 4.42 -9.97 4.49
C GLU A 135 5.35 -9.43 3.39
N LEU A 136 5.90 -8.24 3.62
CA LEU A 136 6.71 -7.51 2.64
C LEU A 136 8.05 -7.12 3.26
N THR A 137 9.12 -7.26 2.48
CA THR A 137 10.39 -6.59 2.76
C THR A 137 10.42 -5.29 1.96
N ALA A 138 10.34 -4.16 2.66
CA ALA A 138 10.23 -2.85 2.03
C ALA A 138 11.59 -2.14 2.01
N PRO A 139 12.17 -1.86 0.83
CA PRO A 139 13.40 -1.09 0.74
C PRO A 139 13.15 0.38 1.09
N VAL A 140 14.07 0.95 1.86
CA VAL A 140 14.06 2.35 2.26
C VAL A 140 14.71 3.18 1.16
N LYS A 141 13.97 4.15 0.64
CA LYS A 141 14.37 5.02 -0.48
C LYS A 141 14.10 6.48 -0.16
N LYS A 142 15.00 7.37 -0.56
CA LYS A 142 14.73 8.81 -0.56
C LYS A 142 13.54 9.11 -1.46
N LEU A 143 12.60 9.93 -0.98
CA LEU A 143 11.58 10.50 -1.85
C LEU A 143 12.26 11.43 -2.85
N GLN A 144 12.20 11.08 -4.13
CA GLN A 144 12.55 12.01 -5.19
C GLN A 144 11.38 12.99 -5.36
N MET A 145 11.44 14.09 -4.63
CA MET A 145 10.50 15.21 -4.83
C MET A 145 10.69 15.70 -6.27
N MET A 146 9.71 15.47 -7.15
CA MET A 146 9.62 16.24 -8.40
C MET A 146 9.38 17.69 -7.98
N MET A 147 10.43 18.51 -7.99
CA MET A 147 10.30 19.94 -7.88
C MET A 147 9.46 20.43 -9.07
N GLN A 148 8.15 20.57 -8.89
CA GLN A 148 7.37 21.48 -9.72
C GLN A 148 7.83 22.88 -9.37
N ALA A 149 8.83 23.36 -10.11
CA ALA A 149 9.24 24.75 -10.12
C ALA A 149 8.02 25.61 -10.44
N HIS A 150 7.42 26.19 -9.39
CA HIS A 150 6.49 27.29 -9.55
C HIS A 150 7.32 28.50 -9.98
N GLN A 151 7.42 28.71 -11.29
CA GLN A 151 7.95 29.94 -11.86
C GLN A 151 7.03 31.09 -11.47
N HIS A 152 7.38 31.82 -10.41
CA HIS A 152 6.83 33.14 -10.15
C HIS A 152 7.43 34.13 -11.16
N ASN A 153 6.71 34.35 -12.26
CA ASN A 153 6.99 35.42 -13.22
C ASN A 153 6.64 36.78 -12.59
N ASN A 154 7.57 37.38 -11.85
CA ASN A 154 7.47 38.78 -11.43
C ASN A 154 7.87 39.68 -12.62
N GLN A 155 6.89 40.06 -13.43
CA GLN A 155 7.04 41.19 -14.33
C GLN A 155 6.84 42.48 -13.52
N HIS A 156 7.94 43.13 -13.14
CA HIS A 156 7.94 44.54 -12.79
C HIS A 156 7.99 45.36 -14.07
N GLY A 157 6.84 45.90 -14.47
CA GLY A 157 6.74 46.93 -15.50
C GLY A 157 7.27 48.25 -14.96
N GLY A 158 8.48 48.64 -15.36
CA GLY A 158 9.00 49.98 -15.18
C GLY A 158 8.43 50.92 -16.24
N THR A 159 7.55 51.83 -15.84
CA THR A 159 7.23 53.02 -16.65
C THR A 159 8.18 54.14 -16.25
N SER A 160 9.29 54.24 -16.99
CA SER A 160 10.11 55.44 -17.06
C SER A 160 9.47 56.38 -18.08
N THR A 161 8.75 57.40 -17.63
CA THR A 161 8.51 58.61 -18.43
C THR A 161 9.48 59.67 -17.98
N SER A 162 10.32 60.05 -18.93
CA SER A 162 11.33 61.11 -18.91
C SER A 162 10.73 62.51 -18.77
N ASP A 163 11.52 63.40 -18.17
CA ASP A 163 11.47 64.86 -18.36
C ASP A 163 11.63 65.26 -19.84
#